data_AF-O76083-F1
#
_entry.id   AF-O76083-F1
#
_cell.length_a   1.000
_cell.length_b   1.000
_cell.length_c   1.000
_cell.angle_alpha   90.00
_cell.angle_beta   90.00
_cell.angle_gamma   90.00
#
_symmetry.space_group_name_H-M   'P 1'
#
loop_
_entity.id
_entity.type
_entity.pdbx_description
1 polymer ?
#
loop_
_entity_poly.entity_id
_entity_poly.type
_entity_poly.pdbx_seq_one_letter_code
_entity_poly.pdbx_strand_id
1 'polypeptide(L)'
;MGSGSSSYRPKAIYLDIDGRIQKVIFSKYCNSSDIMDLFCIATGLPRNTTISLLTTDDAMVSIDPTMPANSERTPYKVRPVAIKQLSAGVEDKRTTSRGQSAERPLRDRRVVGLEQPRREGAFESGQVEPRPREPQGCYQEGQRIPPEREELIQSVLAQVAEQFSRAFKINELKAEVANHLAVLEKRVELEGLKVVEIEKCKSDIKKMREELAARSSRTNCPCKYSFLDNHKKLTPRRDVPTYPKYLLSPETIEALRKPTFDVWLWEPNEMLSCLEHMYHDLGLVRDFSINPVTLRRWLFCVHDNYRNNPFHNFRHCFCVAQMMYSMVWLCSLQEKFSQTDILILMTAAICHDLDHPGYNNTYQINARTELAVRYNDISPLENHHCAVAFQILAEPECNIFSNIPPDGFKQIRQGMITLILATDMARHAEIMDSFKEKMENFDYSNEEHMTLLKMILIKCCDISNEVRPMEVAEPWVDCLLEEYFMQSDREKSEGLPVAPFMDRDKVTKATAQIGFIKFVLIPMFETVTKLFPMVEEIMLQPLWESRDRYEELKRIDDAMKELQKKTDSLTSGATEKSRERSRDVKNSEGDCA
;
A
#
# COMPACT_ATOMS: atom_id res chain seq x y z
N MET A 1 3.33 30.00 -27.14
CA MET A 1 2.80 28.72 -26.62
C MET A 1 3.73 28.26 -25.52
N GLY A 2 3.28 28.31 -24.26
CA GLY A 2 4.12 27.99 -23.10
C GLY A 2 3.23 27.74 -21.89
N SER A 3 2.29 26.79 -22.03
CA SER A 3 1.47 26.31 -20.92
C SER A 3 2.32 25.36 -20.09
N GLY A 4 3.02 25.90 -19.10
CA GLY A 4 3.78 25.17 -18.09
C GLY A 4 2.92 24.51 -17.01
N SER A 5 1.67 24.14 -17.33
CA SER A 5 0.97 23.14 -16.52
C SER A 5 1.68 21.83 -16.81
N SER A 6 2.27 21.21 -15.78
CA SER A 6 2.91 19.89 -15.87
C SER A 6 1.94 18.92 -16.55
N SER A 7 2.01 18.80 -17.87
CA SER A 7 1.11 17.96 -18.64
C SER A 7 1.64 16.56 -18.47
N TYR A 8 1.26 15.91 -17.38
CA TYR A 8 1.60 14.53 -17.13
C TYR A 8 1.09 13.69 -18.31
N ARG A 9 2.02 13.25 -19.16
CA ARG A 9 1.68 12.39 -20.30
C ARG A 9 1.38 10.98 -19.76
N PRO A 10 0.21 10.42 -20.05
CA PRO A 10 -0.09 9.02 -19.78
C PRO A 10 1.02 8.11 -20.34
N LYS A 11 1.38 7.06 -19.60
CA LYS A 11 2.40 6.10 -20.02
C LYS A 11 1.77 5.09 -20.97
N ALA A 12 2.39 4.89 -22.13
CA ALA A 12 1.92 3.94 -23.13
C ALA A 12 2.85 2.72 -23.20
N ILE A 13 2.27 1.54 -23.10
CA ILE A 13 2.95 0.24 -23.20
C ILE A 13 2.34 -0.54 -24.36
N TYR A 14 3.20 -1.15 -25.17
CA TYR A 14 2.81 -2.02 -26.28
C TYR A 14 3.04 -3.47 -25.88
N LEU A 15 2.00 -4.29 -25.98
CA LEU A 15 1.97 -5.69 -25.60
C LEU A 15 1.82 -6.56 -26.86
N ASP A 16 2.60 -7.63 -26.97
CA ASP A 16 2.42 -8.66 -27.99
C ASP A 16 1.83 -9.90 -27.34
N ILE A 17 0.65 -10.30 -27.79
CA ILE A 17 0.08 -11.61 -27.50
C ILE A 17 -0.18 -12.35 -28.81
N ASP A 18 0.53 -13.47 -29.00
CA ASP A 18 0.43 -14.33 -30.18
C ASP A 18 0.49 -13.58 -31.53
N GLY A 19 1.37 -12.57 -31.62
CA GLY A 19 1.59 -11.75 -32.81
C GLY A 19 0.64 -10.56 -32.97
N ARG A 20 -0.27 -10.33 -32.01
CA ARG A 20 -1.15 -9.15 -31.99
C ARG A 20 -0.61 -8.10 -31.04
N ILE A 21 -0.26 -6.94 -31.59
CA ILE A 21 0.24 -5.80 -30.82
C ILE A 21 -0.95 -4.98 -30.30
N GLN A 22 -0.97 -4.76 -28.98
CA GLN A 22 -1.98 -3.98 -28.28
C GLN A 22 -1.32 -2.83 -27.52
N LYS A 23 -1.88 -1.63 -27.64
CA LYS A 23 -1.41 -0.45 -26.91
C LYS A 23 -2.27 -0.25 -25.67
N VAL A 24 -1.65 -0.28 -24.50
CA VAL A 24 -2.27 0.04 -23.22
C VAL A 24 -1.73 1.38 -22.73
N ILE A 25 -2.63 2.25 -22.29
CA ILE A 25 -2.27 3.57 -21.75
C ILE A 25 -2.79 3.64 -20.32
N PHE A 26 -1.92 4.00 -19.38
CA PHE A 26 -2.28 4.18 -17.97
C PHE A 26 -1.58 5.40 -17.37
N SER A 27 -2.12 5.92 -16.27
CA SER A 27 -1.52 7.03 -15.54
C SER A 27 -0.40 6.51 -14.65
N LYS A 28 0.55 7.37 -14.22
CA LYS A 28 1.58 6.98 -13.24
C LYS A 28 1.00 6.62 -11.85
N TYR A 29 -0.30 6.83 -11.64
CA TYR A 29 -0.99 6.60 -10.37
C TYR A 29 -1.70 5.25 -10.31
N CYS A 30 -1.86 4.55 -11.45
CA CYS A 30 -2.35 3.17 -11.44
C CYS A 30 -1.38 2.31 -10.63
N ASN A 31 -1.86 1.48 -9.71
CA ASN A 31 -1.00 0.54 -9.00
C ASN A 31 -0.68 -0.69 -9.88
N SER A 32 0.25 -1.52 -9.43
CA SER A 32 0.70 -2.74 -10.12
C SER A 32 -0.46 -3.72 -10.43
N SER A 33 -1.48 -3.80 -9.57
CA SER A 33 -2.66 -4.65 -9.78
C SER A 33 -3.58 -4.11 -10.88
N ASP A 34 -3.82 -2.80 -10.92
CA ASP A 34 -4.65 -2.17 -11.96
C ASP A 34 -3.99 -2.29 -13.33
N ILE A 35 -2.66 -2.12 -13.39
CA ILE A 35 -1.89 -2.31 -14.63
C ILE A 35 -1.98 -3.76 -15.11
N MET A 36 -1.87 -4.74 -14.20
CA MET A 36 -2.04 -6.16 -14.52
C MET A 36 -3.42 -6.45 -15.13
N ASP A 37 -4.48 -5.88 -14.53
CA ASP A 37 -5.84 -6.06 -15.02
C ASP A 37 -6.06 -5.40 -16.38
N LEU A 38 -5.53 -4.20 -16.60
CA LEU A 38 -5.53 -3.53 -17.91
C LEU A 38 -4.84 -4.38 -18.98
N PHE A 39 -3.71 -5.01 -18.64
CA PHE A 39 -3.00 -5.89 -19.56
C PHE A 39 -3.79 -7.15 -19.87
N CYS A 40 -4.42 -7.77 -18.88
CA CYS A 40 -5.30 -8.92 -19.10
C CYS A 40 -6.47 -8.55 -20.03
N ILE A 41 -7.13 -7.42 -19.79
CA ILE A 41 -8.24 -6.93 -20.63
C ILE A 41 -7.77 -6.69 -22.07
N ALA A 42 -6.65 -5.97 -22.24
CA ALA A 42 -6.12 -5.63 -23.57
C ALA A 42 -5.70 -6.87 -24.37
N THR A 43 -5.24 -7.91 -23.68
CA THR A 43 -4.81 -9.17 -24.29
C THR A 43 -5.91 -10.23 -24.39
N GLY A 44 -7.12 -9.94 -23.90
CA GLY A 44 -8.24 -10.88 -23.92
C GLY A 44 -8.11 -12.04 -22.92
N LEU A 45 -7.22 -11.91 -21.94
CA LEU A 45 -7.10 -12.86 -20.84
C LEU A 45 -8.17 -12.59 -19.77
N PRO A 46 -8.65 -13.62 -19.06
CA PRO A 46 -9.51 -13.43 -17.89
C PRO A 46 -8.86 -12.47 -16.89
N ARG A 47 -9.64 -11.57 -16.27
CA ARG A 47 -9.16 -10.72 -15.18
C ARG A 47 -8.56 -11.58 -14.07
N ASN A 48 -7.51 -11.08 -13.39
CA ASN A 48 -6.70 -11.81 -12.42
C ASN A 48 -5.86 -12.99 -12.96
N THR A 49 -5.71 -13.14 -14.28
CA THR A 49 -4.74 -14.11 -14.83
C THR A 49 -3.33 -13.60 -14.52
N THR A 50 -2.53 -14.39 -13.79
CA THR A 50 -1.13 -14.05 -13.58
C THR A 50 -0.38 -14.13 -14.91
N ILE A 51 0.24 -13.03 -15.32
CA ILE A 51 1.05 -12.96 -16.55
C ILE A 51 2.49 -12.56 -16.23
N SER A 52 3.41 -12.97 -17.10
CA SER A 52 4.78 -12.46 -17.16
C SER A 52 4.95 -11.60 -18.40
N LEU A 53 5.61 -10.46 -18.22
CA LEU A 53 6.03 -9.59 -19.30
C LEU A 53 7.49 -9.86 -19.66
N LEU A 54 7.75 -10.03 -20.95
CA LEU A 54 9.08 -10.33 -21.48
C LEU A 54 9.44 -9.31 -22.54
N THR A 55 10.69 -8.86 -22.55
CA THR A 55 11.26 -8.07 -23.65
C THR A 55 11.39 -8.91 -24.93
N THR A 56 11.75 -8.29 -26.04
CA THR A 56 11.96 -9.00 -27.32
C THR A 56 13.09 -10.04 -27.26
N ASP A 57 14.07 -9.80 -26.38
CA ASP A 57 15.19 -10.68 -26.01
C ASP A 57 14.89 -11.61 -24.81
N ASP A 58 13.60 -11.77 -24.46
CA ASP A 58 13.09 -12.68 -23.42
C ASP A 58 13.60 -12.40 -21.99
N ALA A 59 14.00 -11.16 -21.69
CA ALA A 59 14.25 -10.71 -20.32
C ALA A 59 12.92 -10.37 -19.62
N MET A 60 12.76 -10.74 -18.34
CA MET A 60 11.55 -10.40 -17.60
C MET A 60 11.48 -8.92 -17.26
N VAL A 61 10.28 -8.36 -17.36
CA VAL A 61 9.94 -7.00 -16.94
C VAL A 61 8.92 -7.09 -15.80
N SER A 62 9.16 -6.35 -14.72
CA SER A 62 8.21 -6.22 -13.63
C SER A 62 6.96 -5.46 -14.08
N ILE A 63 5.81 -5.85 -13.54
CA ILE A 63 4.52 -5.24 -13.89
C ILE A 63 4.16 -4.21 -12.83
N ASP A 64 4.67 -3.00 -13.00
CA ASP A 64 4.49 -1.89 -12.07
C ASP A 64 4.59 -0.52 -12.82
N PRO A 65 4.22 0.61 -12.20
CA PRO A 65 4.19 1.92 -12.86
C PRO A 65 5.55 2.40 -13.35
N THR A 66 6.65 1.89 -12.79
CA THR A 66 8.02 2.26 -13.14
C THR A 66 8.52 1.55 -14.39
N MET A 67 7.84 0.50 -14.88
CA MET A 67 8.26 -0.29 -16.05
C MET A 67 8.69 0.58 -17.24
N PRO A 68 9.77 0.28 -17.96
CA PRO A 68 10.21 1.12 -19.06
C PRO A 68 9.12 1.27 -20.13
N ALA A 69 8.95 2.48 -20.67
CA ALA A 69 8.10 2.66 -21.84
C ALA A 69 8.76 1.98 -23.05
N ASN A 70 7.97 1.30 -23.87
CA ASN A 70 8.44 0.65 -25.09
C ASN A 70 7.73 1.23 -26.33
N SER A 71 7.92 0.59 -27.48
CA SER A 71 7.34 1.04 -28.75
C SER A 71 6.64 -0.11 -29.45
N GLU A 72 5.83 0.22 -30.46
CA GLU A 72 5.20 -0.77 -31.34
C GLU A 72 6.23 -1.68 -32.05
N ARG A 73 7.50 -1.25 -32.16
CA ARG A 73 8.59 -2.06 -32.73
C ARG A 73 9.27 -2.97 -31.70
N THR A 74 9.07 -2.71 -30.42
CA THR A 74 9.66 -3.44 -29.30
C THR A 74 8.59 -3.82 -28.26
N PRO A 75 7.49 -4.48 -28.69
CA PRO A 75 6.41 -4.82 -27.78
C PRO A 75 6.88 -5.84 -26.75
N TYR A 76 6.31 -5.78 -25.55
CA TYR A 76 6.56 -6.79 -24.53
C TYR A 76 5.68 -8.00 -24.78
N LYS A 77 6.27 -9.20 -24.83
CA LYS A 77 5.52 -10.45 -24.98
C LYS A 77 4.82 -10.77 -23.67
N VAL A 78 3.51 -11.04 -23.74
CA VAL A 78 2.69 -11.44 -22.59
C VAL A 78 2.60 -12.95 -22.54
N ARG A 79 2.97 -13.56 -21.40
CA ARG A 79 2.83 -15.00 -21.16
C ARG A 79 2.01 -15.29 -19.91
N PRO A 80 0.85 -15.98 -20.02
CA PRO A 80 0.14 -16.48 -18.86
C PRO A 80 1.02 -17.47 -18.07
N VAL A 81 1.10 -17.28 -16.75
CA VAL A 81 1.79 -18.20 -15.86
C VAL A 81 0.84 -19.36 -15.56
N ALA A 82 1.13 -20.54 -16.10
CA ALA A 82 0.36 -21.74 -15.81
C ALA A 82 0.50 -22.11 -14.32
N ILE A 83 -0.52 -21.81 -13.53
CA ILE A 83 -0.62 -22.31 -12.15
C ILE A 83 -0.81 -23.82 -12.26
N LYS A 84 0.21 -24.60 -11.88
CA LYS A 84 0.07 -26.06 -11.70
C LYS A 84 -1.02 -26.29 -10.65
N GLN A 85 -2.25 -26.52 -11.10
CA GLN A 85 -3.31 -27.05 -10.26
C GLN A 85 -2.85 -28.42 -9.76
N LEU A 86 -2.56 -28.52 -8.46
CA LEU A 86 -2.43 -29.77 -7.74
C LEU A 86 -3.78 -30.48 -7.85
N SER A 87 -3.90 -31.39 -8.82
CA SER A 87 -5.08 -32.22 -9.03
C SER A 87 -5.22 -33.20 -7.86
N ALA A 88 -5.95 -32.77 -6.84
CA ALA A 88 -6.53 -33.67 -5.85
C ALA A 88 -7.62 -34.49 -6.55
N GLY A 89 -7.33 -35.76 -6.81
CA GLY A 89 -8.26 -36.72 -7.39
C GLY A 89 -9.52 -36.84 -6.54
N VAL A 90 -10.65 -36.48 -7.11
CA VAL A 90 -11.98 -36.84 -6.59
C VAL A 90 -12.65 -37.63 -7.71
N GLU A 91 -12.59 -38.95 -7.59
CA GLU A 91 -13.37 -39.88 -8.41
C GLU A 91 -14.86 -39.68 -8.09
N ASP A 92 -15.58 -38.99 -8.97
CA ASP A 92 -17.03 -38.89 -8.89
C ASP A 92 -17.66 -40.07 -9.64
N LYS A 93 -18.10 -41.08 -8.86
CA LYS A 93 -18.88 -42.21 -9.33
C LYS A 93 -20.32 -41.76 -9.61
N ARG A 94 -20.61 -41.36 -10.84
CA ARG A 94 -22.00 -41.36 -11.36
C ARG A 94 -22.13 -42.16 -12.64
N THR A 95 -22.75 -43.31 -12.44
CA THR A 95 -23.33 -44.24 -13.41
C THR A 95 -24.35 -43.53 -14.32
N THR A 96 -24.10 -43.52 -15.63
CA THR A 96 -25.15 -43.48 -16.65
C THR A 96 -24.83 -44.47 -17.76
N SER A 97 -25.77 -45.37 -17.96
CA SER A 97 -25.76 -46.51 -18.86
C SER A 97 -26.08 -46.16 -20.31
N ARG A 98 -25.49 -46.96 -21.21
CA ARG A 98 -25.94 -47.36 -22.56
C ARG A 98 -25.88 -46.34 -23.70
N GLY A 99 -24.97 -46.63 -24.63
CA GLY A 99 -25.01 -46.18 -26.02
C GLY A 99 -23.79 -46.74 -26.77
N GLN A 100 -23.98 -47.81 -27.51
CA GLN A 100 -22.95 -48.53 -28.26
C GLN A 100 -22.51 -47.72 -29.49
N SER A 101 -21.20 -47.58 -29.69
CA SER A 101 -20.62 -47.44 -31.03
C SER A 101 -19.16 -47.87 -30.97
N ALA A 102 -18.88 -49.03 -31.56
CA ALA A 102 -17.55 -49.53 -31.84
C ALA A 102 -16.87 -48.61 -32.87
N GLU A 103 -15.61 -48.26 -32.65
CA GLU A 103 -14.51 -48.69 -33.53
C GLU A 103 -13.16 -48.03 -33.15
N ARG A 104 -12.22 -48.93 -32.87
CA ARG A 104 -10.76 -48.91 -33.14
C ARG A 104 -9.83 -48.04 -32.27
N PRO A 105 -8.73 -48.64 -31.76
CA PRO A 105 -7.84 -47.99 -30.80
C PRO A 105 -6.79 -47.14 -31.52
N LEU A 106 -6.83 -45.83 -31.32
CA LEU A 106 -5.71 -44.96 -31.64
C LEU A 106 -4.59 -45.19 -30.63
N ARG A 107 -3.45 -45.61 -31.17
CA ARG A 107 -2.18 -45.84 -30.47
C ARG A 107 -1.82 -44.68 -29.57
N ASP A 108 -1.74 -45.01 -28.29
CA ASP A 108 -1.29 -44.14 -27.21
C ASP A 108 0.13 -43.65 -27.48
N ARG A 109 0.27 -42.35 -27.77
CA ARG A 109 1.54 -41.64 -27.77
C ARG A 109 2.01 -41.56 -26.32
N ARG A 110 2.81 -42.53 -25.89
CA ARG A 110 3.52 -42.44 -24.61
C ARG A 110 4.42 -41.21 -24.64
N VAL A 111 4.05 -40.29 -23.76
CA VAL A 111 4.81 -39.14 -23.31
C VAL A 111 6.23 -39.57 -22.96
N VAL A 112 7.19 -38.89 -23.55
CA VAL A 112 8.62 -38.98 -23.25
C VAL A 112 8.80 -38.51 -21.80
N GLY A 113 8.79 -39.47 -20.88
CA GLY A 113 9.16 -39.28 -19.49
C GLY A 113 10.67 -39.13 -19.42
N LEU A 114 11.13 -37.99 -18.89
CA LEU A 114 12.51 -37.72 -18.51
C LEU A 114 13.02 -38.85 -17.61
N GLU A 115 13.90 -39.69 -18.16
CA GLU A 115 14.63 -40.69 -17.41
C GLU A 115 15.52 -40.01 -16.36
N GLN A 116 15.26 -40.32 -15.10
CA GLN A 116 16.19 -40.05 -14.01
C GLN A 116 17.44 -40.92 -14.20
N PRO A 117 18.65 -40.34 -14.13
CA PRO A 117 19.88 -41.09 -14.33
C PRO A 117 20.07 -42.07 -13.17
N ARG A 118 20.05 -43.37 -13.49
CA ARG A 118 20.49 -44.44 -12.58
C ARG A 118 21.96 -44.23 -12.25
N ARG A 119 22.24 -44.10 -10.95
CA ARG A 119 23.58 -44.22 -10.36
C ARG A 119 24.05 -45.66 -10.51
N GLU A 120 24.88 -45.93 -11.49
CA GLU A 120 25.75 -47.12 -11.52
C GLU A 120 27.12 -46.72 -12.04
N GLY A 121 28.16 -47.29 -11.42
CA GLY A 121 29.53 -47.25 -11.93
C GLY A 121 30.50 -46.51 -11.04
N ALA A 122 31.01 -47.20 -10.03
CA ALA A 122 32.26 -46.85 -9.35
C ALA A 122 33.39 -46.78 -10.40
N PHE A 123 33.95 -45.59 -10.62
CA PHE A 123 35.12 -45.42 -11.48
C PHE A 123 36.39 -45.61 -10.66
N GLU A 124 37.10 -46.69 -10.98
CA GLU A 124 38.43 -47.00 -10.50
C GLU A 124 39.43 -45.90 -10.90
N SER A 125 40.37 -45.65 -9.99
CA SER A 125 41.50 -44.74 -10.10
C SER A 125 42.46 -45.15 -11.22
N GLY A 126 42.30 -44.55 -12.40
CA GLY A 126 43.27 -44.62 -13.49
C GLY A 126 44.40 -43.60 -13.30
N GLN A 127 45.64 -44.12 -13.24
CA GLN A 127 46.89 -43.37 -13.14
C GLN A 127 47.07 -42.44 -14.34
N VAL A 128 47.40 -41.17 -14.09
CA VAL A 128 47.68 -40.16 -15.10
C VAL A 128 49.15 -40.24 -15.49
N GLU A 129 49.43 -40.68 -16.72
CA GLU A 129 50.74 -40.60 -17.36
C GLU A 129 51.13 -39.14 -17.69
N PRO A 130 52.43 -38.76 -17.62
CA PRO A 130 52.87 -37.37 -17.75
C PRO A 130 53.03 -36.95 -19.23
N ARG A 131 52.45 -35.80 -19.58
CA ARG A 131 52.57 -35.16 -20.91
C ARG A 131 53.94 -34.49 -21.14
N PRO A 132 54.37 -34.35 -22.40
CA PRO A 132 55.75 -34.09 -22.77
C PRO A 132 56.14 -32.60 -22.72
N ARG A 133 57.44 -32.39 -22.45
CA ARG A 133 58.11 -31.08 -22.35
C ARG A 133 58.31 -30.45 -23.73
N GLU A 134 57.84 -29.21 -23.87
CA GLU A 134 58.15 -28.31 -24.99
C GLU A 134 59.34 -27.38 -24.67
N PRO A 135 60.03 -26.85 -25.70
CA PRO A 135 61.45 -26.55 -25.63
C PRO A 135 61.78 -25.16 -25.10
N GLN A 136 62.86 -25.14 -24.33
CA GLN A 136 63.47 -23.99 -23.67
C GLN A 136 64.08 -23.03 -24.69
N GLY A 137 63.41 -21.90 -24.94
CA GLY A 137 63.97 -20.75 -25.63
C GLY A 137 64.81 -19.90 -24.67
N CYS A 138 66.07 -19.66 -25.05
CA CYS A 138 67.03 -18.79 -24.38
C CYS A 138 66.46 -17.39 -24.11
N TYR A 139 66.25 -17.05 -22.84
CA TYR A 139 66.21 -15.67 -22.38
C TYR A 139 67.43 -15.39 -21.53
N GLN A 140 68.15 -14.36 -21.95
CA GLN A 140 69.44 -13.91 -21.45
C GLN A 140 69.37 -13.53 -19.97
N GLU A 141 70.48 -13.79 -19.27
CA GLU A 141 70.75 -13.54 -17.86
C GLU A 141 70.37 -12.12 -17.44
N GLY A 142 69.13 -11.95 -16.97
CA GLY A 142 68.74 -10.80 -16.16
C GLY A 142 69.52 -10.84 -14.86
N GLN A 143 70.33 -9.81 -14.65
CA GLN A 143 71.21 -9.59 -13.49
C GLN A 143 70.60 -10.12 -12.18
N ARG A 144 71.27 -11.09 -11.55
CA ARG A 144 70.93 -11.59 -10.22
C ARG A 144 70.85 -10.41 -9.26
N ILE A 145 69.66 -10.20 -8.70
CA ILE A 145 69.47 -9.32 -7.55
C ILE A 145 70.35 -9.90 -6.43
N PRO A 146 71.31 -9.14 -5.87
CA PRO A 146 72.15 -9.64 -4.79
C PRO A 146 71.28 -10.10 -3.61
N PRO A 147 71.65 -11.18 -2.89
CA PRO A 147 70.81 -11.80 -1.85
C PRO A 147 70.36 -10.80 -0.77
N GLU A 148 71.19 -9.80 -0.46
CA GLU A 148 70.84 -8.70 0.45
C GLU A 148 69.62 -7.89 -0.01
N ARG A 149 69.44 -7.68 -1.33
CA ARG A 149 68.24 -7.03 -1.86
C ARG A 149 67.01 -7.94 -1.81
N GLU A 150 67.18 -9.23 -2.00
CA GLU A 150 66.06 -10.18 -1.94
C GLU A 150 65.52 -10.30 -0.51
N GLU A 151 66.41 -10.38 0.47
CA GLU A 151 66.05 -10.29 1.89
C GLU A 151 65.37 -8.97 2.25
N LEU A 152 65.88 -7.84 1.73
CA LEU A 152 65.25 -6.54 1.94
C LEU A 152 63.84 -6.47 1.33
N ILE A 153 63.64 -7.00 0.12
CA ILE A 153 62.32 -7.04 -0.53
C ILE A 153 61.35 -7.92 0.26
N GLN A 154 61.79 -9.10 0.73
CA GLN A 154 60.95 -9.97 1.56
C GLN A 154 60.58 -9.31 2.89
N SER A 155 61.53 -8.64 3.54
CA SER A 155 61.31 -7.86 4.76
C SER A 155 60.26 -6.77 4.56
N VAL A 156 60.36 -6.00 3.48
CA VAL A 156 59.39 -4.95 3.15
C VAL A 156 58.01 -5.54 2.84
N LEU A 157 57.94 -6.63 2.08
CA LEU A 157 56.67 -7.31 1.78
C LEU A 157 55.99 -7.85 3.06
N ALA A 158 56.76 -8.42 3.98
CA ALA A 158 56.25 -8.88 5.27
C ALA A 158 55.69 -7.72 6.10
N GLN A 159 56.40 -6.58 6.16
CA GLN A 159 55.92 -5.38 6.84
C GLN A 159 54.64 -4.82 6.20
N VAL A 160 54.58 -4.76 4.87
CA VAL A 160 53.37 -4.29 4.16
C VAL A 160 52.19 -5.23 4.45
N ALA A 161 52.39 -6.54 4.40
CA ALA A 161 51.35 -7.51 4.73
C ALA A 161 50.85 -7.38 6.19
N GLU A 162 51.76 -7.12 7.13
CA GLU A 162 51.39 -6.88 8.53
C GLU A 162 50.60 -5.56 8.70
N GLN A 163 51.03 -4.49 8.04
CA GLN A 163 50.33 -3.21 8.04
C GLN A 163 48.93 -3.32 7.41
N PHE A 164 48.80 -4.05 6.30
CA PHE A 164 47.49 -4.35 5.70
C PHE A 164 46.61 -5.15 6.66
N SER A 165 47.15 -6.18 7.31
CA SER A 165 46.40 -7.00 8.27
C SER A 165 45.91 -6.18 9.47
N ARG A 166 46.72 -5.22 9.95
CA ARG A 166 46.34 -4.28 11.02
C ARG A 166 45.32 -3.24 10.55
N ALA A 167 45.51 -2.65 9.37
CA ALA A 167 44.63 -1.61 8.84
C ALA A 167 43.22 -2.14 8.57
N PHE A 168 43.11 -3.37 8.04
CA PHE A 168 41.83 -3.96 7.69
C PHE A 168 41.19 -4.78 8.81
N LYS A 169 41.86 -4.93 9.97
CA LYS A 169 41.35 -5.68 11.13
C LYS A 169 40.68 -7.01 10.72
N ILE A 170 41.24 -7.68 9.71
CA ILE A 170 40.58 -8.79 9.01
C ILE A 170 40.18 -9.90 9.98
N ASN A 171 41.00 -10.12 11.00
CA ASN A 171 40.73 -11.11 12.05
C ASN A 171 39.55 -10.73 12.95
N GLU A 172 39.36 -9.44 13.27
CA GLU A 172 38.17 -8.97 14.00
C GLU A 172 36.92 -9.14 13.14
N LEU A 173 36.99 -8.75 11.86
CA LEU A 173 35.86 -8.87 10.93
C LEU A 173 35.46 -10.34 10.72
N LYS A 174 36.45 -11.23 10.60
CA LYS A 174 36.22 -12.69 10.53
C LYS A 174 35.60 -13.24 11.81
N ALA A 175 36.03 -12.76 12.97
CA ALA A 175 35.46 -13.15 14.27
C ALA A 175 34.03 -12.64 14.43
N GLU A 176 33.72 -11.41 14.00
CA GLU A 176 32.37 -10.86 13.99
C GLU A 176 31.44 -11.68 13.08
N VAL A 177 31.86 -11.96 11.85
CA VAL A 177 31.06 -12.77 10.91
C VAL A 177 30.82 -14.18 11.47
N ALA A 178 31.82 -14.80 12.08
CA ALA A 178 31.67 -16.12 12.72
C ALA A 178 30.69 -16.08 13.91
N ASN A 179 30.77 -15.05 14.75
CA ASN A 179 29.82 -14.85 15.86
C ASN A 179 28.39 -14.61 15.35
N HIS A 180 28.22 -13.79 14.31
CA HIS A 180 26.93 -13.56 13.67
C HIS A 180 26.35 -14.85 13.09
N LEU A 181 27.17 -15.66 12.44
CA LEU A 181 26.76 -16.96 11.89
C LEU A 181 26.29 -17.90 13.01
N ALA A 182 27.04 -18.02 14.11
CA ALA A 182 26.66 -18.88 15.24
C ALA A 182 25.35 -18.42 15.91
N VAL A 183 25.12 -17.11 16.02
CA VAL A 183 23.85 -16.56 16.52
C VAL A 183 22.68 -16.89 15.58
N LEU A 184 22.91 -16.82 14.27
CA LEU A 184 21.90 -17.18 13.26
C LEU A 184 21.59 -18.68 13.29
N GLU A 185 22.60 -19.55 13.38
CA GLU A 185 22.41 -21.01 13.50
C GLU A 185 21.58 -21.36 14.74
N LYS A 186 21.92 -20.79 15.91
CA LYS A 186 21.16 -21.01 17.15
C LYS A 186 19.73 -20.50 17.05
N ARG A 187 19.50 -19.42 16.30
CA ARG A 187 18.14 -18.90 16.03
C ARG A 187 17.36 -19.85 15.12
N VAL A 188 17.98 -20.40 14.08
CA VAL A 188 17.36 -21.38 13.18
C VAL A 188 16.96 -22.64 13.95
N GLU A 189 17.81 -23.14 14.86
CA GLU A 189 17.49 -24.27 15.73
C GLU A 189 16.28 -23.99 16.63
N LEU A 190 16.24 -22.80 17.26
CA LEU A 190 15.16 -22.40 18.15
C LEU A 190 13.83 -22.22 17.40
N GLU A 191 13.86 -21.66 16.18
CA GLU A 191 12.68 -21.57 15.31
C GLU A 191 12.26 -22.96 14.79
N GLY A 192 13.19 -23.87 14.54
CA GLY A 192 12.90 -25.26 14.19
C GLY A 192 12.11 -26.00 15.28
N LEU A 193 12.45 -25.80 16.56
CA LEU A 193 11.70 -26.36 17.69
C LEU A 193 10.26 -25.83 17.75
N LYS A 194 10.04 -24.54 17.49
CA LYS A 194 8.69 -23.95 17.44
C LYS A 194 7.83 -24.56 16.33
N VAL A 195 8.41 -24.90 15.17
CA VAL A 195 7.68 -25.58 14.09
C VAL A 195 7.16 -26.95 14.55
N VAL A 196 7.97 -27.71 15.31
CA VAL A 196 7.55 -29.00 15.88
C VAL A 196 6.41 -28.83 16.90
N GLU A 197 6.49 -27.84 17.77
CA GLU A 197 5.41 -27.53 18.72
C GLU A 197 4.11 -27.10 18.02
N ILE A 198 4.21 -26.33 16.93
CA ILE A 198 3.07 -25.94 16.10
C ILE A 198 2.42 -27.16 15.45
N GLU A 199 3.21 -28.09 14.89
CA GLU A 199 2.65 -29.32 14.29
C GLU A 199 1.98 -30.22 15.34
N LYS A 200 2.52 -30.29 16.56
CA LYS A 200 1.85 -30.95 17.68
C LYS A 200 0.51 -30.28 18.02
N CYS A 201 0.49 -28.96 18.14
CA CYS A 201 -0.74 -28.20 18.40
C CYS A 201 -1.77 -28.40 17.28
N LYS A 202 -1.36 -28.41 16.00
CA LYS A 202 -2.26 -28.68 14.86
C LYS A 202 -2.87 -30.08 14.95
N SER A 203 -2.08 -31.09 15.33
CA SER A 203 -2.55 -32.45 15.56
C SER A 203 -3.59 -32.50 16.68
N ASP A 204 -3.33 -31.83 17.80
CA ASP A 204 -4.25 -31.77 18.94
C ASP A 204 -5.56 -31.03 18.58
N ILE A 205 -5.48 -29.92 17.82
CA ILE A 205 -6.65 -29.20 17.30
C ILE A 205 -7.48 -30.10 16.37
N LYS A 206 -6.83 -30.86 15.48
CA LYS A 206 -7.51 -31.80 14.59
C LYS A 206 -8.27 -32.85 15.40
N LYS A 207 -7.63 -33.45 16.41
CA LYS A 207 -8.25 -34.42 17.30
C LYS A 207 -9.46 -33.84 18.06
N MET A 208 -9.32 -32.63 18.61
CA MET A 208 -10.43 -31.96 19.30
C MET A 208 -11.60 -31.65 18.36
N ARG A 209 -11.33 -31.25 17.10
CA ARG A 209 -12.38 -31.04 16.09
C ARG A 209 -13.12 -32.33 15.73
N GLU A 210 -12.39 -33.44 15.61
CA GLU A 210 -12.99 -34.77 15.37
C GLU A 210 -13.86 -35.22 16.55
N GLU A 211 -13.42 -34.97 17.79
CA GLU A 211 -14.21 -35.25 19.00
C GLU A 211 -15.48 -34.39 19.10
N LEU A 212 -15.40 -33.10 18.76
CA LEU A 212 -16.55 -32.19 18.70
C LEU A 212 -17.55 -32.58 17.61
N ALA A 213 -17.07 -32.98 16.44
CA ALA A 213 -17.91 -33.47 15.34
C ALA A 213 -18.63 -34.78 15.73
N ALA A 214 -17.91 -35.70 16.41
CA ALA A 214 -18.50 -36.94 16.93
C ALA A 214 -19.62 -36.67 17.95
N ARG A 215 -19.45 -35.67 18.84
CA ARG A 215 -20.46 -35.30 19.84
C ARG A 215 -21.67 -34.56 19.24
N SER A 216 -21.47 -33.72 18.22
CA SER A 216 -22.56 -32.96 17.59
C SER A 216 -23.60 -33.82 16.87
N SER A 217 -23.25 -35.06 16.52
CA SER A 217 -24.20 -36.02 15.93
C SER A 217 -25.35 -36.43 16.88
N ARG A 218 -25.32 -36.07 18.17
CA ARG A 218 -26.34 -36.45 19.16
C ARG A 218 -27.27 -35.34 19.65
N THR A 219 -27.22 -34.13 19.10
CA THR A 219 -28.09 -33.04 19.59
C THR A 219 -28.62 -32.18 18.45
N ASN A 220 -29.83 -32.52 17.98
CA ASN A 220 -30.67 -31.64 17.18
C ASN A 220 -31.26 -30.56 18.11
N CYS A 221 -30.70 -29.35 18.10
CA CYS A 221 -31.33 -28.18 18.71
C CYS A 221 -31.72 -27.17 17.62
N PRO A 222 -33.02 -26.91 17.40
CA PRO A 222 -33.51 -26.00 16.38
C PRO A 222 -33.55 -24.57 16.91
N CYS A 223 -32.41 -23.90 16.96
CA CYS A 223 -32.34 -22.45 17.15
C CYS A 223 -31.14 -21.84 16.38
N LYS A 224 -31.28 -21.73 15.06
CA LYS A 224 -30.44 -20.85 14.25
C LYS A 224 -31.35 -19.85 13.54
N TYR A 225 -31.57 -18.72 14.20
CA TYR A 225 -32.03 -17.51 13.53
C TYR A 225 -30.98 -17.14 12.48
N SER A 226 -31.36 -17.28 11.22
CA SER A 226 -30.55 -16.95 10.05
C SER A 226 -30.48 -15.43 9.90
N PHE A 227 -29.43 -14.82 10.43
CA PHE A 227 -28.94 -13.53 9.96
C PHE A 227 -27.69 -13.79 9.12
N LEU A 228 -27.50 -13.02 8.05
CA LEU A 228 -26.37 -13.02 7.11
C LEU A 228 -26.47 -14.03 5.95
N ASP A 229 -27.27 -13.69 4.94
CA ASP A 229 -27.12 -14.24 3.59
C ASP A 229 -26.95 -13.03 2.64
N ASN A 230 -25.70 -12.54 2.54
CA ASN A 230 -25.15 -11.81 1.37
C ASN A 230 -23.80 -11.10 1.59
N HIS A 231 -23.21 -11.13 2.79
CA HIS A 231 -21.84 -10.64 2.93
C HIS A 231 -20.88 -11.66 2.31
N LYS A 232 -20.15 -11.24 1.26
CA LYS A 232 -18.95 -11.93 0.76
C LYS A 232 -18.18 -12.39 1.99
N LYS A 233 -18.12 -13.71 2.20
CA LYS A 233 -17.55 -14.33 3.39
C LYS A 233 -16.19 -13.69 3.67
N LEU A 234 -16.14 -12.89 4.73
CA LEU A 234 -14.93 -12.36 5.35
C LEU A 234 -14.20 -13.53 6.00
N THR A 235 -13.71 -14.47 5.20
CA THR A 235 -13.02 -15.65 5.70
C THR A 235 -11.54 -15.36 5.80
N PRO A 236 -10.97 -15.34 7.02
CA PRO A 236 -9.53 -15.33 7.19
C PRO A 236 -8.94 -16.52 6.43
N ARG A 237 -7.92 -16.27 5.60
CA ARG A 237 -7.15 -17.37 5.00
C ARG A 237 -6.52 -18.17 6.15
N ARG A 238 -6.78 -19.48 6.18
CA ARG A 238 -6.31 -20.38 7.26
C ARG A 238 -4.79 -20.42 7.35
N ASP A 239 -4.12 -20.28 6.22
CA ASP A 239 -2.67 -20.26 6.13
C ASP A 239 -2.12 -18.95 6.71
N VAL A 240 -0.98 -19.02 7.41
CA VAL A 240 -0.30 -17.82 7.89
C VAL A 240 0.03 -16.96 6.66
N PRO A 241 -0.47 -15.72 6.55
CA PRO A 241 -0.14 -14.86 5.42
C PRO A 241 1.38 -14.68 5.36
N THR A 242 2.00 -15.16 4.28
CA THR A 242 3.42 -14.97 4.00
C THR A 242 3.55 -13.89 2.95
N TYR A 243 3.71 -12.64 3.39
CA TYR A 243 4.48 -11.66 2.63
C TYR A 243 5.95 -11.75 3.08
N PRO A 244 6.94 -11.53 2.20
CA PRO A 244 8.34 -11.50 2.61
C PRO A 244 8.48 -10.53 3.80
N LYS A 245 9.05 -11.00 4.91
CA LYS A 245 9.40 -10.09 6.01
C LYS A 245 10.43 -9.12 5.47
N TYR A 246 9.99 -7.93 5.10
CA TYR A 246 10.88 -6.88 4.65
C TYR A 246 11.66 -6.40 5.87
N LEU A 247 12.99 -6.58 5.85
CA LEU A 247 13.83 -5.95 6.85
C LEU A 247 13.86 -4.47 6.52
N LEU A 248 13.11 -3.67 7.29
CA LEU A 248 13.13 -2.22 7.14
C LEU A 248 14.53 -1.72 7.49
N SER A 249 15.10 -0.91 6.59
CA SER A 249 16.40 -0.28 6.85
C SER A 249 16.28 0.75 7.97
N PRO A 250 17.37 1.11 8.66
CA PRO A 250 17.36 2.19 9.65
C PRO A 250 16.79 3.50 9.09
N GLU A 251 17.10 3.83 7.84
CA GLU A 251 16.61 5.03 7.15
C GLU A 251 15.09 4.96 6.92
N THR A 252 14.57 3.77 6.61
CA THR A 252 13.12 3.54 6.51
C THR A 252 12.43 3.76 7.84
N ILE A 253 13.00 3.22 8.93
CA ILE A 253 12.45 3.37 10.28
C ILE A 253 12.45 4.85 10.69
N GLU A 254 13.52 5.57 10.40
CA GLU A 254 13.60 7.01 10.65
C GLU A 254 12.57 7.79 9.82
N ALA A 255 12.40 7.45 8.54
CA ALA A 255 11.41 8.06 7.67
C ALA A 255 9.97 7.80 8.15
N LEU A 256 9.66 6.59 8.63
CA LEU A 256 8.33 6.25 9.16
C LEU A 256 7.93 7.15 10.34
N ARG A 257 8.91 7.67 11.11
CA ARG A 257 8.66 8.55 12.25
C ARG A 257 8.45 10.02 11.87
N LYS A 258 8.53 10.38 10.58
CA LYS A 258 8.42 11.77 10.12
C LYS A 258 7.12 12.00 9.33
N PRO A 259 6.47 13.17 9.48
CA PRO A 259 5.31 13.55 8.66
C PRO A 259 5.61 13.58 7.14
N THR A 260 6.89 13.73 6.76
CA THR A 260 7.34 13.79 5.37
C THR A 260 7.40 12.44 4.65
N PHE A 261 6.99 11.34 5.29
CA PHE A 261 7.00 10.01 4.68
C PHE A 261 6.25 9.98 3.35
N ASP A 262 6.91 9.53 2.29
CA ASP A 262 6.31 9.36 0.96
C ASP A 262 5.72 7.97 0.82
N VAL A 263 4.40 7.88 0.90
CA VAL A 263 3.67 6.62 0.78
C VAL A 263 3.72 6.04 -0.63
N TRP A 264 3.89 6.87 -1.68
CA TRP A 264 3.76 6.42 -3.08
C TRP A 264 4.87 5.47 -3.51
N LEU A 265 5.96 5.40 -2.73
CA LEU A 265 7.10 4.50 -2.95
C LEU A 265 6.88 3.09 -2.39
N TRP A 266 5.73 2.81 -1.75
CA TRP A 266 5.51 1.59 -0.98
C TRP A 266 4.35 0.76 -1.53
N GLU A 267 4.57 -0.54 -1.70
CA GLU A 267 3.55 -1.49 -2.09
C GLU A 267 2.76 -2.00 -0.87
N PRO A 268 1.54 -2.56 -1.04
CA PRO A 268 0.69 -3.01 0.08
C PRO A 268 1.37 -3.97 1.07
N ASN A 269 2.18 -4.91 0.58
CA ASN A 269 2.91 -5.85 1.44
C ASN A 269 4.00 -5.17 2.29
N GLU A 270 4.62 -4.11 1.76
CA GLU A 270 5.62 -3.34 2.48
C GLU A 270 4.95 -2.43 3.51
N MET A 271 3.81 -1.82 3.15
CA MET A 271 2.95 -1.09 4.10
C MET A 271 2.51 -1.98 5.28
N LEU A 272 2.12 -3.23 5.02
CA LEU A 272 1.82 -4.21 6.09
C LEU A 272 3.04 -4.49 6.99
N SER A 273 4.24 -4.60 6.40
CA SER A 273 5.49 -4.79 7.16
C SER A 273 5.81 -3.55 8.02
N CYS A 274 5.57 -2.35 7.50
CA CYS A 274 5.71 -1.09 8.23
C CYS A 274 4.72 -1.00 9.41
N LEU A 275 3.44 -1.37 9.23
CA LEU A 275 2.46 -1.41 10.31
C LEU A 275 2.84 -2.43 11.40
N GLU A 276 3.30 -3.63 11.01
CA GLU A 276 3.81 -4.63 11.95
C GLU A 276 4.99 -4.06 12.76
N HIS A 277 5.91 -3.36 12.10
CA HIS A 277 7.04 -2.69 12.76
C HIS A 277 6.59 -1.62 13.76
N MET A 278 5.64 -0.72 13.40
CA MET A 278 5.15 0.32 14.30
C MET A 278 4.61 -0.26 15.62
N TYR A 279 3.87 -1.38 15.56
CA TYR A 279 3.37 -2.05 16.76
C TYR A 279 4.49 -2.62 17.64
N HIS A 280 5.55 -3.15 17.02
CA HIS A 280 6.71 -3.64 17.74
C HIS A 280 7.54 -2.51 18.36
N ASP A 281 7.78 -1.45 17.59
CA ASP A 281 8.62 -0.31 17.99
C ASP A 281 8.00 0.49 19.13
N LEU A 282 6.67 0.71 19.10
CA LEU A 282 5.91 1.33 20.18
C LEU A 282 5.76 0.44 21.43
N GLY A 283 6.29 -0.80 21.40
CA GLY A 283 6.21 -1.75 22.52
C GLY A 283 4.85 -2.44 22.67
N LEU A 284 3.86 -2.15 21.81
CA LEU A 284 2.48 -2.65 21.93
C LEU A 284 2.41 -4.19 21.88
N VAL A 285 3.21 -4.82 21.02
CA VAL A 285 3.25 -6.29 20.92
C VAL A 285 3.69 -6.92 22.23
N ARG A 286 4.73 -6.35 22.86
CA ARG A 286 5.28 -6.85 24.12
C ARG A 286 4.32 -6.57 25.28
N ASP A 287 3.88 -5.33 25.42
CA ASP A 287 3.16 -4.87 26.61
C ASP A 287 1.75 -5.45 26.70
N PHE A 288 1.10 -5.72 25.56
CA PHE A 288 -0.23 -6.35 25.50
C PHE A 288 -0.17 -7.84 25.16
N SER A 289 1.02 -8.44 25.12
CA SER A 289 1.24 -9.85 24.75
C SER A 289 0.55 -10.21 23.43
N ILE A 290 0.59 -9.32 22.43
CA ILE A 290 -0.03 -9.57 21.13
C ILE A 290 0.77 -10.69 20.45
N ASN A 291 0.11 -11.75 20.03
CA ASN A 291 0.77 -12.81 19.28
C ASN A 291 1.17 -12.25 17.88
N PRO A 292 2.45 -12.27 17.47
CA PRO A 292 2.88 -11.69 16.19
C PRO A 292 2.21 -12.31 14.95
N VAL A 293 1.81 -13.58 15.02
CA VAL A 293 1.06 -14.25 13.94
C VAL A 293 -0.37 -13.74 13.88
N THR A 294 -0.99 -13.49 15.04
CA THR A 294 -2.33 -12.89 15.12
C THR A 294 -2.32 -11.45 14.64
N LEU A 295 -1.29 -10.66 15.00
CA LEU A 295 -1.08 -9.31 14.46
C LEU A 295 -1.03 -9.32 12.93
N ARG A 296 -0.23 -10.22 12.34
CA ARG A 296 -0.11 -10.33 10.88
C ARG A 296 -1.45 -10.70 10.22
N ARG A 297 -2.19 -11.65 10.79
CA ARG A 297 -3.51 -12.05 10.29
C ARG A 297 -4.53 -10.94 10.39
N TRP A 298 -4.52 -10.19 11.49
CA TRP A 298 -5.36 -9.02 11.68
C TRP A 298 -5.04 -7.94 10.65
N LEU A 299 -3.77 -7.54 10.49
CA LEU A 299 -3.35 -6.55 9.50
C LEU A 299 -3.74 -6.97 8.07
N PHE A 300 -3.55 -8.25 7.72
CA PHE A 300 -3.96 -8.78 6.42
C PHE A 300 -5.48 -8.75 6.22
N CYS A 301 -6.24 -9.09 7.26
CA CYS A 301 -7.70 -9.02 7.20
C CYS A 301 -8.20 -7.57 7.09
N VAL A 302 -7.59 -6.63 7.81
CA VAL A 302 -7.85 -5.20 7.67
C VAL A 302 -7.59 -4.74 6.23
N HIS A 303 -6.42 -5.06 5.67
CA HIS A 303 -6.09 -4.76 4.28
C HIS A 303 -7.17 -5.24 3.31
N ASP A 304 -7.60 -6.50 3.44
CA ASP A 304 -8.62 -7.10 2.56
C ASP A 304 -10.03 -6.49 2.73
N ASN A 305 -10.26 -5.74 3.82
CA ASN A 305 -11.51 -5.03 4.10
C ASN A 305 -11.48 -3.55 3.69
N TYR A 306 -10.33 -3.03 3.28
CA TYR A 306 -10.29 -1.73 2.62
C TYR A 306 -10.63 -1.90 1.14
N ARG A 307 -11.60 -1.12 0.64
CA ARG A 307 -11.96 -1.13 -0.77
C ARG A 307 -10.92 -0.38 -1.61
N ASN A 308 -10.85 -0.72 -2.90
CA ASN A 308 -9.98 -0.02 -3.85
C ASN A 308 -10.67 1.27 -4.38
N ASN A 309 -11.04 2.17 -3.47
CA ASN A 309 -11.53 3.50 -3.84
C ASN A 309 -10.35 4.41 -4.22
N PRO A 310 -10.55 5.49 -4.98
CA PRO A 310 -9.46 6.42 -5.30
C PRO A 310 -8.81 7.01 -4.05
N PHE A 311 -9.60 7.42 -3.04
CA PHE A 311 -9.07 8.03 -1.82
C PHE A 311 -9.19 7.11 -0.60
N HIS A 312 -10.41 6.74 -0.17
CA HIS A 312 -10.62 5.97 1.07
C HIS A 312 -10.30 4.48 0.87
N ASN A 313 -9.00 4.18 0.80
CA ASN A 313 -8.42 2.85 0.54
C ASN A 313 -7.33 2.51 1.58
N PHE A 314 -6.71 1.33 1.45
CA PHE A 314 -5.70 0.88 2.40
C PHE A 314 -4.45 1.78 2.47
N ARG A 315 -4.10 2.46 1.37
CA ARG A 315 -2.96 3.40 1.36
C ARG A 315 -3.27 4.63 2.21
N HIS A 316 -4.51 5.13 2.18
CA HIS A 316 -4.95 6.21 3.06
C HIS A 316 -4.93 5.75 4.52
N CYS A 317 -5.49 4.58 4.82
CA CYS A 317 -5.37 3.93 6.14
C CYS A 317 -3.92 3.91 6.64
N PHE A 318 -2.99 3.47 5.79
CA PHE A 318 -1.57 3.46 6.13
C PHE A 318 -1.06 4.87 6.44
N CYS A 319 -1.39 5.88 5.63
CA CYS A 319 -1.01 7.27 5.88
C CYS A 319 -1.49 7.80 7.22
N VAL A 320 -2.74 7.49 7.62
CA VAL A 320 -3.31 7.93 8.90
C VAL A 320 -2.61 7.23 10.07
N ALA A 321 -2.37 5.92 9.98
CA ALA A 321 -1.64 5.17 11.00
C ALA A 321 -0.16 5.62 11.10
N GLN A 322 0.49 5.85 9.98
CA GLN A 322 1.87 6.36 9.93
C GLN A 322 1.95 7.78 10.49
N MET A 323 0.98 8.65 10.20
CA MET A 323 0.94 9.99 10.76
C MET A 323 0.76 9.94 12.29
N MET A 324 -0.14 9.08 12.79
CA MET A 324 -0.30 8.86 14.23
C MET A 324 1.01 8.41 14.87
N TYR A 325 1.68 7.42 14.27
CA TYR A 325 3.00 6.96 14.72
C TYR A 325 4.04 8.09 14.71
N SER A 326 4.08 8.92 13.67
CA SER A 326 4.97 10.08 13.62
C SER A 326 4.66 11.11 14.71
N MET A 327 3.39 11.36 15.01
CA MET A 327 2.98 12.29 16.07
C MET A 327 3.31 11.73 17.46
N VAL A 328 3.21 10.41 17.65
CA VAL A 328 3.63 9.75 18.90
C VAL A 328 5.10 10.04 19.21
N TRP A 329 5.96 9.96 18.20
CA TRP A 329 7.39 10.28 18.34
C TRP A 329 7.66 11.77 18.43
N LEU A 330 7.09 12.58 17.52
CA LEU A 330 7.33 14.02 17.45
C LEU A 330 6.91 14.74 18.75
N CYS A 331 5.77 14.34 19.32
CA CYS A 331 5.18 14.98 20.50
C CYS A 331 5.51 14.26 21.81
N SER A 332 6.40 13.25 21.79
CA SER A 332 6.71 12.39 22.94
C SER A 332 5.45 11.86 23.66
N LEU A 333 4.46 11.39 22.89
CA LEU A 333 3.14 11.07 23.44
C LEU A 333 3.18 9.96 24.49
N GLN A 334 4.15 9.04 24.44
CA GLN A 334 4.31 7.97 25.43
C GLN A 334 4.69 8.50 26.84
N GLU A 335 5.10 9.76 26.97
CA GLU A 335 5.31 10.41 28.28
C GLU A 335 4.00 10.95 28.88
N LYS A 336 2.95 11.09 28.07
CA LYS A 336 1.66 11.71 28.45
C LYS A 336 0.50 10.71 28.44
N PHE A 337 0.56 9.76 27.52
CA PHE A 337 -0.46 8.75 27.28
C PHE A 337 -0.04 7.39 27.86
N SER A 338 -1.01 6.64 28.38
CA SER A 338 -0.77 5.26 28.75
C SER A 338 -0.49 4.41 27.51
N GLN A 339 0.19 3.27 27.67
CA GLN A 339 0.35 2.32 26.55
C GLN A 339 -1.00 1.86 25.99
N THR A 340 -2.06 1.83 26.81
CA THR A 340 -3.42 1.50 26.36
C THR A 340 -3.97 2.59 25.44
N ASP A 341 -3.71 3.87 25.73
CA ASP A 341 -4.09 4.97 24.85
C ASP A 341 -3.33 4.93 23.52
N ILE A 342 -2.03 4.61 23.54
CA ILE A 342 -1.23 4.43 22.32
C ILE A 342 -1.77 3.27 21.47
N LEU A 343 -2.14 2.15 22.10
CA LEU A 343 -2.79 1.03 21.42
C LEU A 343 -4.12 1.47 20.79
N ILE A 344 -4.95 2.21 21.51
CA ILE A 344 -6.24 2.72 21.02
C ILE A 344 -6.03 3.65 19.82
N LEU A 345 -5.10 4.62 19.92
CA LEU A 345 -4.81 5.57 18.86
C LEU A 345 -4.36 4.87 17.57
N MET A 346 -3.40 3.95 17.68
CA MET A 346 -2.88 3.19 16.53
C MET A 346 -3.93 2.26 15.93
N THR A 347 -4.70 1.55 16.76
CA THR A 347 -5.73 0.62 16.26
C THR A 347 -6.89 1.39 15.61
N ALA A 348 -7.34 2.49 16.21
CA ALA A 348 -8.38 3.33 15.64
C ALA A 348 -7.96 3.93 14.29
N ALA A 349 -6.72 4.45 14.18
CA ALA A 349 -6.18 4.97 12.93
C ALA A 349 -6.18 3.92 11.80
N ILE A 350 -5.83 2.67 12.11
CA ILE A 350 -5.83 1.55 11.14
C ILE A 350 -7.26 1.10 10.75
N CYS A 351 -8.27 1.40 11.58
CA CYS A 351 -9.63 0.94 11.38
C CYS A 351 -10.61 2.02 10.93
N HIS A 352 -10.19 3.29 10.87
CA HIS A 352 -11.11 4.42 10.82
C HIS A 352 -12.01 4.47 9.59
N ASP A 353 -11.60 3.83 8.50
CA ASP A 353 -12.24 3.86 7.16
C ASP A 353 -12.55 2.45 6.60
N LEU A 354 -12.57 1.43 7.47
CA LEU A 354 -12.79 0.05 7.06
C LEU A 354 -14.08 -0.13 6.25
N ASP A 355 -13.99 -0.74 5.07
CA ASP A 355 -15.11 -0.95 4.14
C ASP A 355 -15.80 0.35 3.66
N HIS A 356 -15.09 1.48 3.63
CA HIS A 356 -15.60 2.73 3.04
C HIS A 356 -16.07 2.50 1.60
N PRO A 357 -17.29 2.92 1.21
CA PRO A 357 -17.86 2.60 -0.11
C PRO A 357 -17.47 3.56 -1.23
N GLY A 358 -16.71 4.63 -0.93
CA GLY A 358 -16.38 5.69 -1.87
C GLY A 358 -17.44 6.79 -1.97
N TYR A 359 -18.39 6.82 -1.03
CA TYR A 359 -19.46 7.82 -0.95
C TYR A 359 -19.65 8.25 0.50
N ASN A 360 -19.69 9.57 0.74
CA ASN A 360 -19.75 10.15 2.08
C ASN A 360 -21.12 10.00 2.77
N ASN A 361 -21.20 10.39 4.05
CA ASN A 361 -22.43 10.34 4.85
C ASN A 361 -23.63 11.07 4.21
N THR A 362 -23.41 12.21 3.55
CA THR A 362 -24.47 12.95 2.84
C THR A 362 -25.11 12.11 1.73
N TYR A 363 -24.30 11.39 0.94
CA TYR A 363 -24.81 10.45 -0.06
C TYR A 363 -25.60 9.33 0.61
N GLN A 364 -25.04 8.70 1.65
CA GLN A 364 -25.70 7.58 2.35
C GLN A 364 -27.12 7.96 2.78
N ILE A 365 -27.27 9.14 3.40
CA ILE A 365 -28.54 9.67 3.91
C ILE A 365 -29.50 10.00 2.75
N ASN A 366 -29.05 10.76 1.75
CA ASN A 366 -29.90 11.18 0.63
C ASN A 366 -30.38 9.98 -0.21
N ALA A 367 -29.51 8.99 -0.43
CA ALA A 367 -29.82 7.75 -1.14
C ALA A 367 -30.59 6.75 -0.26
N ARG A 368 -30.77 7.02 1.04
CA ARG A 368 -31.42 6.15 2.03
C ARG A 368 -30.85 4.73 2.01
N THR A 369 -29.53 4.64 1.99
CA THR A 369 -28.85 3.35 1.96
C THR A 369 -29.12 2.55 3.24
N GLU A 370 -28.83 1.26 3.20
CA GLU A 370 -28.97 0.38 4.37
C GLU A 370 -28.15 0.89 5.58
N LEU A 371 -26.98 1.50 5.35
CA LEU A 371 -26.16 2.07 6.40
C LEU A 371 -26.82 3.28 7.04
N ALA A 372 -27.34 4.21 6.24
CA ALA A 372 -28.07 5.38 6.74
C ALA A 372 -29.29 4.98 7.57
N VAL A 373 -30.09 4.03 7.07
CA VAL A 373 -31.25 3.50 7.81
C VAL A 373 -30.83 2.78 9.09
N ARG A 374 -29.79 1.94 9.03
CA ARG A 374 -29.30 1.16 10.19
C ARG A 374 -28.82 2.07 11.33
N TYR A 375 -28.13 3.16 10.99
CA TYR A 375 -27.54 4.08 11.96
C TYR A 375 -28.36 5.36 12.14
N ASN A 376 -29.61 5.38 11.64
CA ASN A 376 -30.55 6.49 11.78
C ASN A 376 -29.94 7.85 11.39
N ASP A 377 -29.22 7.88 10.27
CA ASP A 377 -28.54 9.06 9.73
C ASP A 377 -27.44 9.68 10.62
N ILE A 378 -27.06 9.03 11.73
CA ILE A 378 -26.03 9.52 12.66
C ILE A 378 -24.70 8.82 12.36
N SER A 379 -23.76 9.56 11.76
CA SER A 379 -22.42 9.08 11.35
C SER A 379 -22.46 7.64 10.76
N PRO A 380 -23.24 7.38 9.68
CA PRO A 380 -23.46 6.01 9.19
C PRO A 380 -22.18 5.25 8.84
N LEU A 381 -21.20 5.94 8.24
CA LEU A 381 -19.93 5.33 7.84
C LEU A 381 -19.05 5.02 9.05
N GLU A 382 -18.88 5.94 9.98
CA GLU A 382 -17.99 5.77 11.13
C GLU A 382 -18.51 4.68 12.07
N ASN A 383 -19.84 4.55 12.20
CA ASN A 383 -20.46 3.41 12.88
C ASN A 383 -20.22 2.09 12.14
N HIS A 384 -20.27 2.09 10.81
CA HIS A 384 -19.97 0.93 9.98
C HIS A 384 -18.50 0.50 10.11
N HIS A 385 -17.55 1.45 10.06
CA HIS A 385 -16.12 1.22 10.25
C HIS A 385 -15.84 0.55 11.61
N CYS A 386 -16.48 1.05 12.68
CA CYS A 386 -16.45 0.40 13.99
C CYS A 386 -16.99 -1.03 13.93
N ALA A 387 -18.16 -1.24 13.33
CA ALA A 387 -18.79 -2.55 13.23
C ALA A 387 -17.89 -3.57 12.52
N VAL A 388 -17.28 -3.18 11.39
CA VAL A 388 -16.33 -4.02 10.64
C VAL A 388 -15.07 -4.30 11.46
N ALA A 389 -14.49 -3.28 12.12
CA ALA A 389 -13.31 -3.46 12.98
C ALA A 389 -13.55 -4.53 14.07
N PHE A 390 -14.68 -4.44 14.76
CA PHE A 390 -15.01 -5.40 15.83
C PHE A 390 -15.49 -6.74 15.31
N GLN A 391 -16.02 -6.82 14.10
CA GLN A 391 -16.28 -8.09 13.43
C GLN A 391 -14.96 -8.81 13.13
N ILE A 392 -13.95 -8.11 12.59
CA ILE A 392 -12.61 -8.68 12.36
C ILE A 392 -11.98 -9.14 13.68
N LEU A 393 -12.04 -8.30 14.73
CA LEU A 393 -11.48 -8.61 16.05
C LEU A 393 -12.24 -9.72 16.79
N ALA A 394 -13.47 -10.05 16.39
CA ALA A 394 -14.22 -11.17 16.95
C ALA A 394 -13.72 -12.53 16.45
N GLU A 395 -13.04 -12.57 15.29
CA GLU A 395 -12.43 -13.79 14.78
C GLU A 395 -11.19 -14.15 15.63
N PRO A 396 -11.13 -15.34 16.26
CA PRO A 396 -10.04 -15.71 17.18
C PRO A 396 -8.64 -15.59 16.58
N GLU A 397 -8.48 -15.89 15.28
CA GLU A 397 -7.22 -15.78 14.55
C GLU A 397 -6.78 -14.35 14.21
N CYS A 398 -7.67 -13.35 14.36
CA CYS A 398 -7.43 -11.93 14.12
C CYS A 398 -7.56 -11.09 15.41
N ASN A 399 -7.92 -11.69 16.54
CA ASN A 399 -8.11 -10.99 17.80
C ASN A 399 -6.76 -10.65 18.48
N ILE A 400 -6.19 -9.49 18.12
CA ILE A 400 -4.96 -8.97 18.74
C ILE A 400 -5.12 -8.64 20.24
N PHE A 401 -6.36 -8.57 20.75
CA PHE A 401 -6.68 -8.31 22.15
C PHE A 401 -6.98 -9.57 22.96
N SER A 402 -6.73 -10.76 22.40
CA SER A 402 -7.04 -12.06 23.02
C SER A 402 -6.41 -12.28 24.40
N ASN A 403 -5.28 -11.64 24.68
CA ASN A 403 -4.58 -11.72 25.98
C ASN A 403 -4.91 -10.56 26.93
N ILE A 404 -5.77 -9.62 26.52
CA ILE A 404 -6.17 -8.48 27.34
C ILE A 404 -7.37 -8.88 28.22
N PRO A 405 -7.37 -8.58 29.53
CA PRO A 405 -8.49 -8.85 30.40
C PRO A 405 -9.79 -8.17 29.93
N PRO A 406 -10.98 -8.70 30.28
CA PRO A 406 -12.27 -8.17 29.83
C PRO A 406 -12.47 -6.66 30.09
N ASP A 407 -12.06 -6.16 31.25
CA ASP A 407 -12.18 -4.72 31.58
C ASP A 407 -11.26 -3.86 30.71
N GLY A 408 -10.05 -4.34 30.42
CA GLY A 408 -9.12 -3.68 29.50
C GLY A 408 -9.65 -3.67 28.07
N PHE A 409 -10.22 -4.78 27.60
CA PHE A 409 -10.87 -4.84 26.28
C PHE A 409 -12.07 -3.87 26.20
N LYS A 410 -12.88 -3.75 27.27
CA LYS A 410 -13.98 -2.79 27.33
C LYS A 410 -13.48 -1.35 27.17
N GLN A 411 -12.39 -0.99 27.84
CA GLN A 411 -11.77 0.33 27.71
C GLN A 411 -11.25 0.57 26.29
N ILE A 412 -10.54 -0.40 25.71
CA ILE A 412 -10.00 -0.30 24.34
C ILE A 412 -11.13 -0.14 23.33
N ARG A 413 -12.17 -0.98 23.43
CA ARG A 413 -13.35 -0.90 22.57
C ARG A 413 -14.01 0.48 22.65
N GLN A 414 -14.22 0.99 23.86
CA GLN A 414 -14.83 2.31 24.04
C GLN A 414 -13.96 3.41 23.43
N GLY A 415 -12.65 3.37 23.66
CA GLY A 415 -11.71 4.33 23.08
C GLY A 415 -11.72 4.31 21.55
N MET A 416 -11.64 3.12 20.94
CA MET A 416 -11.69 2.97 19.48
C MET A 416 -12.99 3.52 18.89
N ILE A 417 -14.15 3.22 19.51
CA ILE A 417 -15.45 3.76 19.06
C ILE A 417 -15.44 5.29 19.12
N THR A 418 -14.99 5.86 20.25
CA THR A 418 -14.92 7.30 20.42
C THR A 418 -14.06 7.97 19.35
N LEU A 419 -12.89 7.39 19.03
CA LEU A 419 -11.96 7.96 18.05
C LEU A 419 -12.42 7.80 16.61
N ILE A 420 -12.94 6.63 16.22
CA ILE A 420 -13.46 6.42 14.87
C ILE A 420 -14.69 7.31 14.65
N LEU A 421 -15.60 7.43 15.61
CA LEU A 421 -16.72 8.39 15.49
C LEU A 421 -16.28 9.86 15.49
N ALA A 422 -15.06 10.17 15.90
CA ALA A 422 -14.52 11.53 15.86
C ALA A 422 -13.98 11.92 14.48
N THR A 423 -13.70 10.95 13.59
CA THR A 423 -13.24 11.25 12.23
C THR A 423 -14.33 11.91 11.40
N ASP A 424 -15.62 11.63 11.67
CA ASP A 424 -16.76 12.32 11.05
C ASP A 424 -16.60 13.85 11.11
N MET A 425 -16.49 14.46 9.93
CA MET A 425 -16.30 15.90 9.80
C MET A 425 -17.56 16.70 10.14
N ALA A 426 -18.75 16.10 10.17
CA ALA A 426 -19.96 16.75 10.70
C ALA A 426 -19.82 17.10 12.19
N ARG A 427 -18.96 16.38 12.91
CA ARG A 427 -18.67 16.58 14.34
C ARG A 427 -17.45 17.48 14.59
N HIS A 428 -16.78 17.96 13.54
CA HIS A 428 -15.54 18.72 13.67
C HIS A 428 -15.70 19.98 14.54
N ALA A 429 -16.76 20.76 14.30
CA ALA A 429 -16.99 22.00 15.04
C ALA A 429 -17.20 21.75 16.55
N GLU A 430 -18.09 20.79 16.91
CA GLU A 430 -18.35 20.47 18.33
C GLU A 430 -17.08 19.99 19.06
N ILE A 431 -16.26 19.17 18.40
CA ILE A 431 -15.03 18.63 18.98
C ILE A 431 -13.99 19.74 19.15
N MET A 432 -13.81 20.58 18.13
CA MET A 432 -12.88 21.71 18.16
C MET A 432 -13.25 22.73 19.24
N ASP A 433 -14.53 23.07 19.37
CA ASP A 433 -15.00 24.02 20.36
C ASP A 433 -14.84 23.47 21.77
N SER A 434 -15.21 22.19 21.99
CA SER A 434 -15.00 21.51 23.27
C SER A 434 -13.52 21.46 23.66
N PHE A 435 -12.64 21.13 22.71
CA PHE A 435 -11.20 21.10 22.98
C PHE A 435 -10.66 22.50 23.29
N LYS A 436 -11.00 23.52 22.50
CA LYS A 436 -10.60 24.91 22.73
C LYS A 436 -11.04 25.44 24.09
N GLU A 437 -12.24 25.07 24.55
CA GLU A 437 -12.71 25.43 25.90
C GLU A 437 -11.77 24.87 26.98
N LYS A 438 -11.39 23.59 26.87
CA LYS A 438 -10.50 22.95 27.85
C LYS A 438 -9.04 23.38 27.73
N MET A 439 -8.66 23.97 26.60
CA MET A 439 -7.28 24.42 26.35
C MET A 439 -6.84 25.59 27.24
N GLU A 440 -7.77 26.37 27.78
CA GLU A 440 -7.46 27.46 28.72
C GLU A 440 -6.90 26.94 30.06
N ASN A 441 -7.20 25.69 30.41
CA ASN A 441 -6.78 25.03 31.65
C ASN A 441 -6.52 23.53 31.44
N PHE A 442 -5.81 23.18 30.36
CA PHE A 442 -5.58 21.79 29.98
C PHE A 442 -4.82 21.04 31.09
N ASP A 443 -5.27 19.81 31.37
CA ASP A 443 -4.79 18.98 32.48
C ASP A 443 -4.65 17.54 31.99
N TYR A 444 -3.41 17.05 31.93
CA TYR A 444 -3.08 15.70 31.48
C TYR A 444 -3.58 14.60 32.43
N SER A 445 -3.98 14.95 33.65
CA SER A 445 -4.58 14.00 34.61
C SER A 445 -6.10 13.89 34.47
N ASN A 446 -6.73 14.76 33.68
CA ASN A 446 -8.16 14.78 33.44
C ASN A 446 -8.55 13.91 32.23
N GLU A 447 -9.44 12.93 32.45
CA GLU A 447 -9.85 11.96 31.42
C GLU A 447 -10.60 12.60 30.24
N GLU A 448 -11.42 13.63 30.49
CA GLU A 448 -12.14 14.37 29.44
C GLU A 448 -11.16 15.13 28.54
N HIS A 449 -10.21 15.84 29.15
CA HIS A 449 -9.17 16.59 28.44
C HIS A 449 -8.33 15.65 27.55
N MET A 450 -7.93 14.51 28.10
CA MET A 450 -7.17 13.50 27.36
C MET A 450 -8.00 12.84 26.25
N THR A 451 -9.31 12.65 26.46
CA THR A 451 -10.21 12.13 25.41
C THR A 451 -10.34 13.11 24.26
N LEU A 452 -10.57 14.39 24.54
CA LEU A 452 -10.63 15.44 23.52
C LEU A 452 -9.30 15.56 22.76
N LEU A 453 -8.16 15.47 23.47
CA LEU A 453 -6.86 15.47 22.80
C LEU A 453 -6.70 14.29 21.84
N LYS A 454 -7.08 13.07 22.24
CA LYS A 454 -7.05 11.89 21.34
C LYS A 454 -7.95 12.09 20.10
N MET A 455 -9.12 12.69 20.29
CA MET A 455 -10.03 13.02 19.17
C MET A 455 -9.39 14.03 18.22
N ILE A 456 -8.72 15.07 18.72
CA ILE A 456 -7.99 16.01 17.87
C ILE A 456 -6.83 15.33 17.14
N LEU A 457 -6.05 14.48 17.84
CA LEU A 457 -4.93 13.76 17.23
C LEU A 457 -5.36 12.86 16.07
N ILE A 458 -6.43 12.07 16.23
CA ILE A 458 -6.90 11.22 15.12
C ILE A 458 -7.43 12.07 13.95
N LYS A 459 -8.09 13.20 14.22
CA LYS A 459 -8.51 14.12 13.17
C LYS A 459 -7.32 14.74 12.45
N CYS A 460 -6.30 15.20 13.18
CA CYS A 460 -5.05 15.67 12.58
C CYS A 460 -4.46 14.62 11.63
N CYS A 461 -4.42 13.35 12.04
CA CYS A 461 -3.88 12.27 11.22
C CYS A 461 -4.72 11.98 9.98
N ASP A 462 -6.03 11.90 10.13
CA ASP A 462 -6.99 11.61 9.06
C ASP A 462 -6.89 12.62 7.92
N ILE A 463 -6.85 13.91 8.24
CA ILE A 463 -6.74 14.98 7.24
C ILE A 463 -5.32 15.56 7.11
N SER A 464 -4.29 14.74 7.35
CA SER A 464 -2.88 15.17 7.36
C SER A 464 -2.19 15.23 6.00
N ASN A 465 -2.83 14.80 4.90
CA ASN A 465 -2.15 14.68 3.61
C ASN A 465 -1.49 15.98 3.15
N GLU A 466 -2.10 17.14 3.42
CA GLU A 466 -1.54 18.46 3.06
C GLU A 466 -0.37 18.93 3.93
N VAL A 467 -0.08 18.23 5.03
CA VAL A 467 1.13 18.44 5.83
C VAL A 467 2.37 17.88 5.13
N ARG A 468 2.18 16.90 4.24
CA ARG A 468 3.27 16.22 3.56
C ARG A 468 3.88 17.11 2.46
N PRO A 469 5.13 16.82 2.02
CA PRO A 469 5.70 17.46 0.85
C PRO A 469 4.77 17.41 -0.36
N MET A 470 4.85 18.42 -1.22
CA MET A 470 3.85 18.64 -2.26
C MET A 470 3.73 17.48 -3.24
N GLU A 471 4.85 16.81 -3.51
CA GLU A 471 4.94 15.67 -4.41
C GLU A 471 4.16 14.46 -3.88
N VAL A 472 3.99 14.40 -2.56
CA VAL A 472 3.22 13.38 -1.85
C VAL A 472 1.76 13.81 -1.65
N ALA A 473 1.52 15.09 -1.35
CA ALA A 473 0.20 15.65 -1.09
C ALA A 473 -0.65 15.83 -2.37
N GLU A 474 -0.07 16.33 -3.47
CA GLU A 474 -0.80 16.61 -4.73
C GLU A 474 -1.60 15.42 -5.25
N PRO A 475 -1.02 14.20 -5.32
CA PRO A 475 -1.74 13.04 -5.82
C PRO A 475 -2.93 12.66 -4.94
N TRP A 476 -2.85 12.86 -3.62
CA TRP A 476 -3.98 12.63 -2.72
C TRP A 476 -5.17 13.55 -3.03
N VAL A 477 -4.89 14.81 -3.41
CA VAL A 477 -5.94 15.73 -3.84
C VAL A 477 -6.60 15.27 -5.13
N ASP A 478 -5.82 14.74 -6.08
CA ASP A 478 -6.36 14.20 -7.33
C ASP A 478 -7.25 12.98 -7.04
N CYS A 479 -6.80 12.06 -6.18
CA CYS A 479 -7.58 10.92 -5.70
C CYS A 479 -8.89 11.36 -5.02
N LEU A 480 -8.84 12.37 -4.14
CA LEU A 480 -10.03 12.88 -3.44
C LEU A 480 -11.05 13.48 -4.40
N LEU A 481 -10.58 14.30 -5.34
CA LEU A 481 -11.44 14.90 -6.36
C LEU A 481 -12.05 13.84 -7.28
N GLU A 482 -11.28 12.83 -7.69
CA GLU A 482 -11.80 11.70 -8.46
C GLU A 482 -12.93 10.99 -7.73
N GLU A 483 -12.77 10.72 -6.43
CA GLU A 483 -13.81 10.12 -5.61
C GLU A 483 -15.06 11.01 -5.48
N TYR A 484 -14.87 12.31 -5.23
CA TYR A 484 -15.97 13.29 -5.21
C TYR A 484 -16.71 13.38 -6.55
N PHE A 485 -16.00 13.29 -7.67
CA PHE A 485 -16.61 13.33 -8.99
C PHE A 485 -17.40 12.06 -9.29
N MET A 486 -16.90 10.89 -8.89
CA MET A 486 -17.67 9.65 -9.00
C MET A 486 -18.95 9.70 -8.15
N GLN A 487 -18.88 10.27 -6.94
CA GLN A 487 -20.07 10.49 -6.12
C GLN A 487 -21.05 11.44 -6.81
N SER A 488 -20.61 12.61 -7.26
CA SER A 488 -21.52 13.60 -7.85
C SER A 488 -22.12 13.14 -9.18
N ASP A 489 -21.37 12.40 -10.00
CA ASP A 489 -21.89 11.79 -11.23
C ASP A 489 -22.96 10.73 -10.89
N ARG A 490 -22.78 9.96 -9.81
CA ARG A 490 -23.78 9.02 -9.30
C ARG A 490 -25.03 9.73 -8.78
N GLU A 491 -24.87 10.77 -7.95
CA GLU A 491 -25.96 11.59 -7.42
C GLU A 491 -26.81 12.18 -8.56
N LYS A 492 -26.17 12.75 -9.60
CA LYS A 492 -26.87 13.26 -10.80
C LYS A 492 -27.69 12.17 -11.48
N SER A 493 -27.13 10.97 -11.63
CA SER A 493 -27.81 9.84 -12.28
C SER A 493 -29.01 9.31 -11.48
N GLU A 494 -28.97 9.44 -10.15
CA GLU A 494 -30.03 9.01 -9.23
C GLU A 494 -31.03 10.13 -8.90
N GLY A 495 -30.82 11.35 -9.43
CA GLY A 495 -31.65 12.52 -9.12
C GLY A 495 -31.49 13.03 -7.69
N LEU A 496 -30.34 12.77 -7.06
CA LEU A 496 -30.01 13.21 -5.71
C LEU A 496 -29.36 14.62 -5.73
N PRO A 497 -29.43 15.35 -4.60
CA PRO A 497 -28.75 16.65 -4.46
C PRO A 497 -27.24 16.49 -4.61
N VAL A 498 -26.60 17.42 -5.32
CA VAL A 498 -25.15 17.46 -5.53
C VAL A 498 -24.55 18.67 -4.83
N ALA A 499 -23.52 18.45 -4.02
CA ALA A 499 -22.80 19.55 -3.38
C ALA A 499 -21.92 20.31 -4.39
N PRO A 500 -21.95 21.66 -4.44
CA PRO A 500 -21.19 22.43 -5.44
C PRO A 500 -19.67 22.17 -5.43
N PHE A 501 -19.08 21.86 -4.28
CA PHE A 501 -17.64 21.58 -4.16
C PHE A 501 -17.23 20.20 -4.69
N MET A 502 -18.20 19.32 -4.99
CA MET A 502 -17.99 18.01 -5.61
C MET A 502 -18.31 18.01 -7.11
N ASP A 503 -18.78 19.14 -7.64
CA ASP A 503 -19.16 19.28 -9.04
C ASP A 503 -17.92 19.64 -9.88
N ARG A 504 -17.49 18.72 -10.75
CA ARG A 504 -16.30 18.88 -11.61
C ARG A 504 -16.31 20.15 -12.47
N ASP A 505 -17.50 20.69 -12.75
CA ASP A 505 -17.67 21.90 -13.54
C ASP A 505 -17.52 23.20 -12.73
N LYS A 506 -17.54 23.11 -11.39
CA LYS A 506 -17.55 24.27 -10.48
C LYS A 506 -16.31 24.36 -9.60
N VAL A 507 -15.74 23.21 -9.21
CA VAL A 507 -14.58 23.18 -8.31
C VAL A 507 -13.27 23.22 -9.09
N THR A 508 -12.31 24.00 -8.58
CA THR A 508 -10.91 23.87 -9.01
C THR A 508 -10.08 23.32 -7.85
N LYS A 509 -9.05 22.53 -8.19
CA LYS A 509 -8.10 21.96 -7.21
C LYS A 509 -7.58 23.02 -6.24
N ALA A 510 -7.11 24.15 -6.78
CA ALA A 510 -6.59 25.25 -5.97
C ALA A 510 -7.64 25.84 -5.01
N THR A 511 -8.87 26.11 -5.48
CA THR A 511 -9.89 26.75 -4.63
C THR A 511 -10.35 25.81 -3.51
N ALA A 512 -10.51 24.52 -3.80
CA ALA A 512 -10.86 23.51 -2.79
C ALA A 512 -9.79 23.45 -1.68
N GLN A 513 -8.52 23.41 -2.08
CA GLN A 513 -7.39 23.28 -1.17
C GLN A 513 -7.15 24.52 -0.31
N ILE A 514 -7.21 25.73 -0.90
CA ILE A 514 -7.07 26.97 -0.12
C ILE A 514 -8.10 27.03 1.00
N GLY A 515 -9.38 26.75 0.68
CA GLY A 515 -10.45 26.78 1.67
C GLY A 515 -10.25 25.74 2.77
N PHE A 516 -9.93 24.50 2.39
CA PHE A 516 -9.71 23.41 3.32
C PHE A 516 -8.53 23.67 4.26
N ILE A 517 -7.36 24.03 3.71
CA ILE A 517 -6.17 24.29 4.51
C ILE A 517 -6.40 25.49 5.45
N LYS A 518 -6.95 26.59 4.93
CA LYS A 518 -7.15 27.83 5.68
C LYS A 518 -8.17 27.73 6.80
N PHE A 519 -9.30 27.06 6.55
CA PHE A 519 -10.44 27.08 7.47
C PHE A 519 -10.58 25.80 8.31
N VAL A 520 -9.92 24.71 7.93
CA VAL A 520 -9.98 23.43 8.66
C VAL A 520 -8.62 23.06 9.25
N LEU A 521 -7.60 22.91 8.40
CA LEU A 521 -6.31 22.38 8.85
C LEU A 521 -5.55 23.35 9.75
N ILE A 522 -5.30 24.57 9.29
CA ILE A 522 -4.52 25.56 10.06
C ILE A 522 -5.13 25.78 11.45
N PRO A 523 -6.43 26.08 11.61
CA PRO A 523 -7.02 26.26 12.94
C PRO A 523 -6.91 25.02 13.84
N MET A 524 -7.00 23.82 13.26
CA MET A 524 -6.85 22.57 14.01
C MET A 524 -5.41 22.38 14.49
N PHE A 525 -4.43 22.49 13.59
CA PHE A 525 -3.01 22.34 13.94
C PHE A 525 -2.53 23.45 14.88
N GLU A 526 -2.99 24.70 14.74
CA GLU A 526 -2.73 25.79 15.69
C GLU A 526 -3.22 25.48 17.11
N THR A 527 -4.31 24.73 17.28
CA THR A 527 -4.73 24.31 18.62
C THR A 527 -3.81 23.24 19.21
N VAL A 528 -3.23 22.38 18.37
CA VAL A 528 -2.28 21.34 18.80
C VAL A 528 -0.94 21.96 19.21
N THR A 529 -0.47 23.01 18.52
CA THR A 529 0.82 23.67 18.85
C THR A 529 0.86 24.26 20.26
N LYS A 530 -0.31 24.64 20.81
CA LYS A 530 -0.42 25.11 22.21
C LYS A 530 0.01 24.07 23.24
N LEU A 531 -0.17 22.77 22.97
CA LEU A 531 0.34 21.67 23.81
C LEU A 531 1.68 21.13 23.32
N PHE A 532 1.89 21.14 22.00
CA PHE A 532 3.06 20.55 21.36
C PHE A 532 3.71 21.57 20.40
N PRO A 533 4.51 22.53 20.91
CA PRO A 533 5.07 23.60 20.08
C PRO A 533 5.91 23.13 18.89
N MET A 534 6.55 21.95 18.98
CA MET A 534 7.30 21.36 17.87
C MET A 534 6.45 21.05 16.63
N VAL A 535 5.13 20.94 16.76
CA VAL A 535 4.20 20.75 15.63
C VAL A 535 4.18 21.97 14.72
N GLU A 536 4.52 23.17 15.23
CA GLU A 536 4.50 24.40 14.45
C GLU A 536 5.46 24.34 13.26
N GLU A 537 6.74 24.08 13.52
CA GLU A 537 7.78 23.99 12.48
C GLU A 537 7.56 22.79 11.55
N ILE A 538 7.18 21.64 12.12
CA ILE A 538 7.18 20.37 11.38
C ILE A 538 5.89 20.14 10.58
N MET A 539 4.75 20.69 11.02
CA MET A 539 3.45 20.41 10.41
C MET A 539 2.66 21.67 10.03
N LEU A 540 2.63 22.70 10.89
CA LEU A 540 1.86 23.91 10.60
C LEU A 540 2.52 24.80 9.54
N GLN A 541 3.84 24.93 9.57
CA GLN A 541 4.61 25.67 8.57
C GLN A 541 4.42 25.09 7.15
N PRO A 542 4.53 23.77 6.92
CA PRO A 542 4.15 23.16 5.64
C PRO A 542 2.71 23.46 5.18
N LEU A 543 1.75 23.56 6.10
CA LEU A 543 0.37 23.92 5.76
C LEU A 543 0.26 25.36 5.26
N TRP A 544 0.97 26.32 5.88
CA TRP A 544 1.03 27.69 5.37
C TRP A 544 1.67 27.75 3.98
N GLU A 545 2.77 27.04 3.76
CA GLU A 545 3.45 26.97 2.47
C GLU A 545 2.57 26.33 1.38
N SER A 546 1.86 25.24 1.73
CA SER A 546 0.91 24.57 0.84
C SER A 546 -0.24 25.51 0.44
N ARG A 547 -0.84 26.22 1.42
CA ARG A 547 -1.85 27.25 1.18
C ARG A 547 -1.34 28.31 0.21
N ASP A 548 -0.18 28.89 0.49
CA ASP A 548 0.38 30.01 -0.30
C ASP A 548 0.68 29.58 -1.74
N ARG A 549 1.16 28.35 -1.92
CA ARG A 549 1.38 27.77 -3.26
C ARG A 549 0.08 27.57 -4.02
N TYR A 550 -0.99 27.10 -3.36
CA TYR A 550 -2.31 27.01 -3.99
C TYR A 550 -2.92 28.39 -4.29
N GLU A 551 -2.70 29.39 -3.44
CA GLU A 551 -3.10 30.78 -3.72
C GLU A 551 -2.40 31.31 -4.97
N GLU A 552 -1.11 31.04 -5.13
CA GLU A 552 -0.36 31.43 -6.32
C GLU A 552 -0.84 30.68 -7.57
N LEU A 553 -1.08 29.37 -7.47
CA LEU A 553 -1.66 28.59 -8.57
C LEU A 553 -3.01 29.16 -9.02
N LYS A 554 -3.87 29.54 -8.07
CA LYS A 554 -5.15 30.18 -8.38
C LYS A 554 -4.97 31.52 -9.10
N ARG A 555 -4.03 32.37 -8.66
CA ARG A 555 -3.75 33.66 -9.33
C ARG A 555 -3.30 33.45 -10.77
N ILE A 556 -2.44 32.48 -11.02
CA ILE A 556 -1.97 32.12 -12.37
C ILE A 556 -3.14 31.63 -13.23
N ASP A 557 -3.97 30.71 -12.71
CA ASP A 557 -5.15 30.20 -13.42
C ASP A 557 -6.15 31.30 -13.78
N ASP A 558 -6.42 32.21 -12.85
CA ASP A 558 -7.33 33.33 -13.06
C ASP A 558 -6.78 34.31 -14.11
N ALA A 559 -5.48 34.63 -14.04
CA ALA A 559 -4.81 35.47 -15.04
C ALA A 559 -4.83 34.83 -16.44
N MET A 560 -4.61 33.52 -16.54
CA MET A 560 -4.69 32.77 -17.80
C MET A 560 -6.11 32.78 -18.38
N LYS A 561 -7.14 32.61 -17.54
CA LYS A 561 -8.55 32.69 -17.98
C LYS A 561 -8.92 34.10 -18.46
N GLU A 562 -8.42 35.15 -17.82
CA GLU A 562 -8.63 36.53 -18.28
C GLU A 562 -7.94 36.83 -19.62
N LEU A 563 -6.70 36.35 -19.79
CA LEU A 563 -5.97 36.44 -21.06
C LEU A 563 -6.73 35.73 -22.18
N GLN A 564 -7.24 34.52 -21.92
CA GLN A 564 -8.04 33.76 -22.89
C GLN A 564 -9.31 34.52 -23.29
N LYS A 565 -10.07 35.06 -22.31
CA LYS A 565 -11.27 35.86 -22.59
C LYS A 565 -10.97 37.10 -23.45
N LYS A 566 -9.83 37.77 -23.21
CA LYS A 566 -9.38 38.91 -24.02
C LYS A 566 -9.03 38.48 -25.44
N THR A 567 -8.34 37.36 -25.62
CA THR A 567 -8.02 36.80 -26.94
C THR A 567 -9.27 36.37 -27.71
N ASP A 568 -10.21 35.71 -27.05
CA ASP A 568 -11.48 35.28 -27.64
C ASP A 568 -12.32 36.49 -28.09
N SER A 569 -12.34 37.57 -27.29
CA SER A 569 -13.02 38.83 -27.64
C SER A 569 -12.37 39.57 -28.82
N LEU A 570 -11.04 39.51 -28.94
CA LEU A 570 -10.32 40.12 -30.07
C LEU A 570 -10.53 39.35 -31.37
N THR A 571 -10.59 38.01 -31.30
CA THR A 571 -10.82 37.17 -32.47
C THR A 571 -12.26 37.24 -32.96
N SER A 572 -13.25 37.31 -32.06
CA SER A 572 -14.66 37.54 -32.42
C SER A 572 -14.86 38.93 -33.04
N GLY A 573 -14.24 39.97 -32.47
CA GLY A 573 -14.29 41.33 -33.02
C GLY A 573 -13.61 41.47 -34.39
N ALA A 574 -12.53 40.71 -34.65
CA ALA A 574 -11.88 40.67 -35.96
C ALA A 574 -12.72 39.92 -37.02
N THR A 575 -13.47 38.88 -36.62
CA THR A 575 -14.41 38.19 -37.51
C THR A 575 -15.63 39.06 -37.85
N GLU A 576 -16.09 39.91 -36.95
CA GLU A 576 -17.14 40.89 -37.27
C GLU A 576 -16.65 41.98 -38.22
N LYS A 577 -15.46 42.57 -37.98
CA LYS A 577 -14.89 43.59 -38.88
C LYS A 577 -14.57 43.06 -40.28
N SER A 578 -14.18 41.79 -40.40
CA SER A 578 -13.97 41.17 -41.72
C SER A 578 -15.29 40.89 -42.43
N ARG A 579 -16.35 40.50 -41.71
CA ARG A 579 -17.70 40.37 -42.29
C ARG A 579 -18.30 41.71 -42.74
N GLU A 580 -18.04 42.80 -42.02
CA GLU A 580 -18.44 44.15 -42.47
C GLU A 580 -17.68 44.57 -43.73
N ARG A 581 -16.35 44.41 -43.77
CA ARG A 581 -15.56 44.74 -44.98
C ARG A 581 -16.00 43.94 -46.21
N SER A 582 -16.38 42.67 -46.06
CA SER A 582 -16.91 41.89 -47.19
C SER A 582 -18.29 42.35 -47.65
N ARG A 583 -19.08 43.05 -46.81
CA ARG A 583 -20.34 43.67 -47.24
C ARG A 583 -20.08 44.99 -47.97
N ASP A 584 -19.14 45.81 -47.50
CA ASP A 584 -18.85 47.09 -48.13
C ASP A 584 -18.24 46.94 -49.54
N VAL A 585 -17.36 45.95 -49.75
CA VAL A 585 -16.79 45.69 -51.09
C VAL A 585 -17.87 45.27 -52.10
N LYS A 586 -18.91 44.54 -51.65
CA LYS A 586 -20.03 44.18 -52.54
C LYS A 586 -20.92 45.36 -52.91
N ASN A 587 -20.94 46.42 -52.12
CA ASN A 587 -21.71 47.62 -52.45
C ASN A 587 -20.94 48.59 -53.36
N SER A 588 -19.61 48.54 -53.41
CA SER A 588 -18.82 49.44 -54.27
C SER A 588 -18.64 48.98 -55.72
N GLU A 589 -18.91 47.71 -56.05
CA GLU A 589 -18.86 47.25 -57.46
C GLU A 589 -20.17 47.50 -58.24
N GLY A 590 -21.11 48.27 -57.68
CA GLY A 590 -22.40 48.58 -58.30
C GLY A 590 -22.47 49.84 -59.17
N ASP A 591 -21.49 50.76 -59.09
CA ASP A 591 -21.58 52.11 -59.69
C ASP A 591 -20.66 52.34 -60.91
N CYS A 592 -20.48 51.32 -61.75
CA CYS A 592 -20.01 51.50 -63.13
C CYS A 592 -21.04 50.93 -64.11
N ALA A 593 -22.10 51.71 -64.33
CA ALA A 593 -22.96 51.67 -65.51
C ALA A 593 -23.02 53.09 -66.08
#